data_AF-A0A4Y2TAA9-F1
#
_entry.id   AF-A0A4Y2TAA9-F1
#
_cell.length_a   1.000
_cell.length_b   1.000
_cell.length_c   1.000
_cell.angle_alpha   90.00
_cell.angle_beta   90.00
_cell.angle_gamma   90.00
#
_symmetry.space_group_name_H-M   'P 1'
#
loop_
_entity.id
_entity.type
_entity.pdbx_description
1 polymer ?
#
loop_
_entity_poly.entity_id
_entity_poly.type
_entity_poly.pdbx_seq_one_letter_code
_entity_poly.pdbx_strand_id
1 'polypeptide(L)'
;MLYHARWPTRANRILRLYVSVESPSENLVILASNVVKVYAPACFPIKIRPYCKDRGRHLLKLIRYLPTELKAKIDLVIQRNIYFAHPENLLIAMLTDSEPHIREPVVSPSDF
;
A
#
# COMPACT_ATOMS: atom_id res chain seq x y z
N MET A 1 2.08 -5.97 -7.63
CA MET A 1 1.96 -5.43 -9.00
C MET A 1 1.56 -3.96 -8.97
N LEU A 2 2.54 -3.05 -8.81
CA LEU A 2 2.38 -1.60 -9.09
C LEU A 2 3.28 -1.18 -10.27
N TYR A 3 3.83 -2.16 -10.98
CA TYR A 3 4.81 -1.97 -12.05
C TYR A 3 4.18 -1.40 -13.34
N HIS A 4 2.86 -1.54 -13.50
CA HIS A 4 2.09 -1.00 -14.63
C HIS A 4 1.18 0.19 -14.28
N ALA A 5 1.31 0.77 -13.09
CA ALA A 5 0.50 1.94 -12.76
C ALA A 5 1.03 3.17 -13.50
N ARG A 6 0.23 3.73 -14.41
CA ARG A 6 0.47 5.05 -15.07
C ARG A 6 0.45 6.24 -14.09
N TRP A 7 0.23 5.96 -12.80
CA TRP A 7 0.09 6.94 -11.73
C TRP A 7 1.32 7.85 -11.56
N PRO A 8 2.57 7.34 -11.45
CA PRO A 8 3.74 8.20 -11.24
C PRO A 8 3.86 9.24 -12.36
N THR A 9 3.50 8.85 -13.58
CA THR A 9 3.45 9.72 -14.74
C THR A 9 2.37 10.80 -14.60
N ARG A 10 1.18 10.46 -14.09
CA ARG A 10 0.11 11.45 -13.83
C ARG A 10 0.47 12.40 -12.69
N ALA A 11 0.99 11.89 -11.57
CA ALA A 11 1.45 12.69 -10.44
C ALA A 11 2.53 13.69 -10.87
N ASN A 12 3.54 13.21 -11.61
CA ASN A 12 4.60 14.07 -12.14
C ASN A 12 4.08 15.12 -13.12
N ARG A 13 3.08 14.78 -13.96
CA ARG A 13 2.44 15.74 -14.86
C ARG A 13 1.68 16.83 -14.09
N ILE A 14 0.95 16.46 -13.03
CA ILE A 14 0.22 17.42 -12.17
C ILE A 14 1.20 18.36 -11.47
N LEU A 15 2.29 17.82 -10.89
CA LEU A 15 3.30 18.63 -10.20
C LEU A 15 4.04 19.57 -11.18
N ARG A 16 4.41 19.09 -12.36
CA ARG A 16 5.03 19.94 -13.40
C ARG A 16 4.09 21.06 -13.83
N LEU A 17 2.81 20.74 -14.04
CA LEU A 17 1.80 21.73 -14.39
C LEU A 17 1.63 22.78 -13.29
N TYR A 18 1.59 22.35 -12.02
CA TYR A 18 1.50 23.24 -10.88
C TYR A 18 2.67 24.23 -10.81
N VAL A 19 3.91 23.77 -11.03
CA VAL A 19 5.11 24.64 -10.99
C VAL A 19 5.20 25.55 -12.22
N SER A 20 4.64 25.15 -13.36
CA SER A 20 4.70 25.94 -14.60
C SER A 20 3.65 27.05 -14.70
N VAL A 21 2.74 27.18 -13.73
CA VAL A 21 1.64 28.16 -13.76
C VAL A 21 1.84 29.18 -12.65
N GLU A 22 1.88 30.47 -13.03
CA GLU A 22 2.16 31.60 -12.13
C GLU A 22 1.03 31.86 -11.11
N SER A 23 -0.23 31.64 -11.52
CA SER A 23 -1.41 31.62 -10.62
C SER A 23 -2.23 30.35 -10.85
N PRO A 24 -1.91 29.24 -10.15
CA PRO A 24 -2.60 27.98 -10.32
C PRO A 24 -4.05 28.07 -9.80
N SER A 25 -4.97 27.39 -10.49
CA SER A 25 -6.36 27.30 -10.03
C SER A 25 -6.45 26.54 -8.71
N GLU A 26 -7.47 26.83 -7.92
CA GLU A 26 -7.71 26.18 -6.63
C GLU A 26 -7.71 24.63 -6.75
N ASN A 27 -8.34 24.11 -7.81
CA ASN A 27 -8.35 22.68 -8.11
C ASN A 27 -6.94 22.12 -8.35
N LEU A 28 -6.07 22.85 -9.05
CA LEU A 28 -4.70 22.44 -9.31
C LEU A 28 -3.86 22.45 -8.02
N VAL A 29 -4.07 23.44 -7.15
CA VAL A 29 -3.45 23.52 -5.82
C VAL A 29 -3.86 22.31 -4.96
N ILE A 30 -5.15 21.99 -4.91
CA ILE A 30 -5.67 20.84 -4.16
C ILE A 30 -5.07 19.53 -4.68
N LEU A 31 -5.01 19.36 -6.01
CA LEU A 31 -4.44 18.16 -6.64
C LEU A 31 -2.94 18.02 -6.33
N ALA A 32 -2.16 19.08 -6.49
CA ALA A 32 -0.72 19.07 -6.18
C ALA A 32 -0.49 18.79 -4.68
N SER A 33 -1.26 19.43 -3.80
CA SER A 33 -1.21 19.21 -2.36
C SER A 33 -1.51 17.76 -1.98
N ASN A 34 -2.55 17.15 -2.58
CA ASN A 34 -2.89 15.74 -2.35
C ASN A 34 -1.78 14.79 -2.82
N VAL A 35 -1.15 15.08 -3.97
CA VAL A 35 -0.01 14.29 -4.47
C VAL A 35 1.16 14.31 -3.47
N VAL A 36 1.52 15.50 -2.94
CA VAL A 36 2.66 15.66 -2.04
C VAL A 36 2.36 15.18 -0.62
N LYS A 37 1.20 15.54 -0.06
CA LYS A 37 0.90 15.33 1.37
C LYS A 37 0.28 13.98 1.68
N VAL A 38 -0.49 13.42 0.77
CA VAL A 38 -1.22 12.16 1.00
C VAL A 38 -0.56 11.04 0.23
N TYR A 39 -0.38 11.24 -1.07
CA TYR A 39 -0.02 10.14 -1.94
C TYR A 39 1.46 9.76 -1.83
N ALA A 40 2.38 10.73 -1.85
CA ALA A 40 3.79 10.43 -1.69
C ALA A 40 4.06 9.69 -0.36
N PRO A 41 3.59 10.15 0.81
CA PRO A 41 3.76 9.42 2.06
C PRO A 41 3.08 8.06 2.12
N ALA A 42 1.96 7.84 1.39
CA ALA A 42 1.31 6.53 1.33
C ALA A 42 2.06 5.55 0.42
N CYS A 43 2.56 6.02 -0.74
CA CYS A 43 3.14 5.15 -1.76
C CYS A 43 4.67 5.02 -1.68
N PHE A 44 5.39 5.98 -1.11
CA PHE A 44 6.84 5.87 -0.93
C PHE A 44 7.22 4.74 0.04
N PRO A 45 6.62 4.57 1.22
CA PRO A 45 6.93 3.44 2.10
C PRO A 45 6.62 2.08 1.44
N ILE A 46 5.54 2.03 0.65
CA ILE A 46 5.14 0.87 -0.15
C ILE A 46 6.18 0.53 -1.24
N LYS A 47 6.91 1.52 -1.77
CA LYS A 47 7.97 1.34 -2.78
C LYS A 47 9.35 1.13 -2.16
N ILE A 48 9.69 1.83 -1.08
CA ILE A 48 10.97 1.80 -0.37
C ILE A 48 11.10 0.52 0.46
N ARG A 49 10.00 0.00 1.01
CA ARG A 49 9.95 -1.32 1.66
C ARG A 49 9.07 -2.24 0.82
N PRO A 50 9.60 -2.77 -0.30
CA PRO A 50 8.80 -3.52 -1.25
C PRO A 50 8.36 -4.89 -0.72
N TYR A 51 8.95 -5.37 0.39
CA TYR A 51 8.70 -6.70 0.91
C TYR A 51 7.20 -6.89 1.21
N CYS A 52 6.58 -7.82 0.47
CA CYS A 52 5.19 -8.21 0.67
C CYS A 52 4.87 -8.54 2.14
N LYS A 53 5.88 -8.98 2.90
CA LYS A 53 5.80 -9.39 4.29
C LYS A 53 5.19 -8.37 5.25
N ASP A 54 5.48 -7.07 5.06
CA ASP A 54 5.02 -6.04 6.00
C ASP A 54 3.65 -5.45 5.61
N ARG A 55 3.22 -5.67 4.36
CA ARG A 55 2.02 -5.03 3.81
C ARG A 55 0.74 -5.59 4.42
N GLY A 56 0.69 -6.91 4.63
CA GLY A 56 -0.42 -7.57 5.32
C GLY A 56 -0.57 -7.07 6.76
N ARG A 57 0.55 -6.91 7.47
CA ARG A 57 0.58 -6.39 8.86
C ARG A 57 0.09 -4.95 8.95
N HIS A 58 0.51 -4.08 8.04
CA HIS A 58 0.04 -2.69 8.00
C HIS A 58 -1.45 -2.58 7.65
N LEU A 59 -1.92 -3.39 6.71
CA LEU A 59 -3.34 -3.41 6.34
C LEU A 59 -4.22 -3.89 7.50
N LEU A 60 -3.80 -4.96 8.20
CA LEU A 60 -4.50 -5.45 9.38
C LEU A 60 -4.56 -4.39 10.49
N LYS A 61 -3.47 -3.67 10.74
CA LYS A 61 -3.45 -2.56 11.69
C LYS A 61 -4.44 -1.46 11.28
N LEU A 62 -4.44 -1.04 10.03
CA LEU A 62 -5.36 -0.02 9.52
C LEU A 62 -6.82 -0.43 9.74
N ILE A 63 -7.18 -1.68 9.40
CA ILE A 63 -8.53 -2.23 9.61
C ILE A 63 -8.91 -2.18 11.09
N ARG A 64 -8.01 -2.55 12.02
CA ARG A 64 -8.31 -2.57 13.47
C ARG A 64 -8.68 -1.18 14.01
N TYR A 65 -8.04 -0.12 13.52
CA TYR A 65 -8.27 1.26 13.97
C TYR A 65 -9.46 1.97 13.29
N LEU A 66 -10.10 1.38 12.29
CA LEU A 66 -11.25 1.98 11.62
C LEU A 66 -12.54 1.88 12.47
N PRO A 67 -13.40 2.93 12.48
CA PRO A 67 -14.73 2.87 13.07
C PRO A 67 -15.60 1.79 12.41
N THR A 68 -16.53 1.20 13.16
CA THR A 68 -17.37 0.07 12.71
C THR A 68 -18.18 0.40 11.45
N GLU A 69 -18.67 1.63 11.33
CA GLU A 69 -19.43 2.11 10.16
C GLU A 69 -18.58 2.17 8.88
N LEU A 70 -17.28 2.43 9.01
CA LEU A 70 -16.33 2.46 7.90
C LEU A 70 -15.82 1.05 7.56
N LYS A 71 -15.71 0.16 8.55
CA LYS A 71 -15.33 -1.26 8.34
C LYS A 71 -16.30 -1.94 7.37
N ALA A 72 -17.61 -1.81 7.59
CA ALA A 72 -18.61 -2.43 6.72
C ALA A 72 -18.51 -1.97 5.24
N LYS A 73 -18.13 -0.71 5.00
CA LYS A 73 -17.93 -0.17 3.64
C LYS A 73 -16.63 -0.67 3.01
N ILE A 74 -15.59 -0.83 3.82
CA ILE A 74 -14.26 -1.24 3.38
C ILE A 74 -14.18 -2.77 3.21
N ASP A 75 -14.98 -3.56 3.93
CA ASP A 75 -15.00 -5.02 3.83
C ASP A 75 -15.30 -5.49 2.40
N LEU A 76 -16.27 -4.86 1.72
CA LEU A 76 -16.57 -5.16 0.31
C LEU A 76 -15.41 -4.81 -0.63
N VAL A 77 -14.68 -3.73 -0.34
CA VAL A 77 -13.51 -3.31 -1.12
C VAL A 77 -12.34 -4.28 -0.90
N ILE A 78 -12.15 -4.71 0.35
CA ILE A 78 -11.17 -5.72 0.74
C ILE A 78 -11.48 -7.03 0.03
N GLN A 79 -12.68 -7.60 0.20
CA GLN A 79 -13.04 -8.88 -0.39
C GLN A 79 -12.82 -8.95 -1.90
N ARG A 80 -13.05 -7.83 -2.61
CA ARG A 80 -12.94 -7.77 -4.07
C ARG A 80 -11.55 -7.41 -4.59
N ASN A 81 -10.73 -6.70 -3.82
CA ASN A 81 -9.50 -6.07 -4.32
C ASN A 81 -8.27 -6.23 -3.41
N ILE A 82 -8.31 -7.07 -2.38
CA ILE A 82 -7.20 -7.24 -1.45
C ILE A 82 -6.06 -8.07 -2.06
N TYR A 83 -5.31 -7.44 -2.96
CA TYR A 83 -4.08 -7.99 -3.54
C TYR A 83 -3.08 -8.50 -2.49
N PHE A 84 -3.08 -7.92 -1.29
CA PHE A 84 -2.16 -8.30 -0.22
C PHE A 84 -2.58 -9.52 0.60
N ALA A 85 -3.80 -10.05 0.42
CA ALA A 85 -4.24 -11.27 1.09
C ALA A 85 -4.28 -12.50 0.17
N HIS A 86 -3.65 -12.42 -1.01
CA HIS A 86 -3.38 -13.61 -1.82
C HIS A 86 -2.56 -14.64 -1.01
N PRO A 87 -2.86 -15.95 -1.11
CA PRO A 87 -2.22 -16.98 -0.31
C PRO A 87 -0.69 -17.02 -0.48
N GLU A 88 -0.18 -16.69 -1.67
CA GLU A 88 1.26 -16.60 -1.93
C GLU A 88 1.93 -15.49 -1.13
N ASN A 89 1.24 -14.35 -0.96
CA ASN A 89 1.74 -13.23 -0.16
C ASN A 89 1.70 -13.54 1.36
N LEU A 90 0.75 -14.37 1.80
CA LEU A 90 0.69 -14.87 3.18
C LEU A 90 1.88 -15.78 3.48
N LEU A 91 2.17 -16.74 2.60
CA LEU A 91 3.33 -17.64 2.74
C LEU A 91 4.66 -16.86 2.78
N ILE A 92 4.84 -15.88 1.89
CA ILE A 92 6.02 -15.01 1.90
C ILE A 92 6.13 -14.25 3.23
N ALA A 93 5.02 -13.76 3.77
CA ALA A 93 5.01 -13.06 5.05
C ALA A 93 5.45 -13.97 6.21
N MET A 94 4.98 -15.21 6.24
CA MET A 94 5.36 -16.18 7.27
C MET A 94 6.84 -16.58 7.16
N LEU A 95 7.33 -16.86 5.94
CA LEU A 95 8.73 -17.25 5.69
C LEU A 95 9.74 -16.16 6.00
N THR A 96 9.31 -14.90 5.99
CA THR A 96 10.20 -13.73 6.15
C THR A 96 9.92 -12.94 7.42
N ASP A 97 9.11 -13.51 8.33
CA ASP A 97 8.84 -12.94 9.64
C ASP A 97 10.14 -12.84 10.46
N SER A 98 10.27 -11.74 11.19
CA SER A 98 11.43 -11.49 12.06
C SER A 98 11.47 -12.46 13.23
N GLU A 99 10.29 -12.94 13.64
CA GLU A 99 10.12 -13.85 14.77
C GLU A 99 10.44 -15.30 14.36
N PRO A 100 11.52 -15.92 14.89
CA PRO A 100 11.93 -17.27 14.49
C PRO A 100 10.87 -18.33 14.78
N HIS A 101 10.14 -18.20 15.89
CA HIS A 101 9.05 -19.12 16.27
C HIS A 101 7.86 -19.12 15.31
N ILE A 102 7.70 -18.09 14.47
CA ILE A 102 6.66 -18.02 13.41
C ILE A 102 7.21 -18.58 12.09
N ARG A 103 8.52 -18.40 11.83
CA ARG A 103 9.18 -18.78 10.59
C ARG A 103 9.57 -20.28 10.53
N GLU A 104 10.09 -20.81 11.63
CA GLU A 104 10.62 -22.18 11.73
C GLU A 104 9.59 -23.29 11.46
N PRO A 105 8.32 -23.20 11.92
CA PRO A 105 7.31 -24.23 11.65
C PRO A 105 6.90 -24.35 10.17
N VAL A 106 7.20 -23.33 9.35
CA VAL A 106 6.84 -23.27 7.93
C VAL A 106 7.88 -23.99 7.06
N VAL A 107 9.09 -24.19 7.58
CA VAL A 107 10.17 -24.91 6.92
C VAL A 107 10.43 -26.18 7.73
N SER A 108 9.52 -27.14 7.66
CA SER A 108 9.75 -28.43 8.29
C SER A 108 10.86 -29.17 7.52
N PRO A 109 11.91 -29.70 8.19
CA PRO A 109 12.95 -30.49 7.55
C PRO A 109 12.43 -31.77 6.87
N SER A 110 11.17 -32.15 7.10
CA SER A 110 10.51 -33.32 6.52
C SER A 110 10.02 -33.12 5.08
N ASP A 111 10.07 -31.88 4.57
CA ASP A 111 9.50 -31.52 3.26
C ASP A 111 10.56 -31.46 2.13
N PHE A 112 11.78 -31.94 2.39
CA PHE A 112 12.86 -32.11 1.41
C PHE A 112 13.44 -33.53 1.42
#